data_AF-B0W4N2-F1
#
_entry.id   AF-B0W4N2-F1
#
_cell.length_a   1.000
_cell.length_b   1.000
_cell.length_c   1.000
_cell.angle_alpha   90.00
_cell.angle_beta   90.00
_cell.angle_gamma   90.00
#
_symmetry.space_group_name_H-M   'P 1'
#
loop_
_entity.id
_entity.type
_entity.pdbx_description
1 polymer ?
#
loop_
_entity_poly.entity_id
_entity_poly.type
_entity_poly.pdbx_seq_one_letter_code
_entity_poly.pdbx_strand_id
1 'polypeptide(L)'
;MSLLKPNAYIVTQGPTEETVLDFWRMVWQENCSAIVMLTKTFDFTKVMCVQYWPPNREKEEIYGDIHITVQSEEELANFHIRTFRLFKVNKDTVSKIKEVHCNITHNSVEKATFFRNVTTNYRKTILVLE
;
A
#
# COMPACT_ATOMS: atom_id res chain seq x y z
N MET A 1 -12.56 -25.48 -4.43
CA MET A 1 -13.43 -24.48 -5.08
C MET A 1 -12.82 -23.11 -4.86
N SER A 2 -12.51 -22.38 -5.93
CA SER A 2 -11.73 -21.14 -5.88
C SER A 2 -12.50 -20.00 -5.19
N LEU A 3 -12.07 -19.62 -3.99
CA LEU A 3 -12.64 -18.56 -3.15
C LEU A 3 -12.13 -17.15 -3.50
N LEU A 4 -11.88 -16.86 -4.78
CA LEU A 4 -11.51 -15.50 -5.17
C LEU A 4 -12.78 -14.67 -5.30
N LYS A 5 -13.01 -13.74 -4.37
CA LYS A 5 -14.08 -12.74 -4.50
C LYS A 5 -13.84 -11.94 -5.80
N PRO A 6 -14.87 -11.74 -6.64
CA PRO A 6 -14.77 -10.82 -7.77
C PRO A 6 -14.28 -9.44 -7.30
N ASN A 7 -13.37 -8.82 -8.05
CA ASN A 7 -12.80 -7.50 -7.75
C ASN A 7 -12.04 -7.40 -6.40
N ALA A 8 -11.46 -8.50 -5.91
CA ALA A 8 -10.65 -8.49 -4.69
C ALA A 8 -9.24 -7.87 -4.88
N TYR A 9 -8.76 -7.75 -6.12
CA TYR A 9 -7.41 -7.25 -6.42
C TYR A 9 -7.43 -6.12 -7.44
N ILE A 10 -6.49 -5.20 -7.27
CA ILE A 10 -6.11 -4.21 -8.28
C ILE A 10 -4.63 -4.42 -8.55
N VAL A 11 -4.26 -4.54 -9.82
CA VAL A 11 -2.86 -4.65 -10.24
C VAL A 11 -2.44 -3.31 -10.83
N THR A 12 -1.31 -2.76 -10.40
CA THR A 12 -0.79 -1.47 -10.87
C THR A 12 0.73 -1.48 -10.94
N GLN A 13 1.30 -0.58 -11.72
CA GLN A 13 2.73 -0.24 -11.66
C GLN A 13 3.06 0.49 -10.34
N GLY A 14 4.36 0.52 -10.00
CA GLY A 14 4.92 1.36 -8.94
C GLY A 14 4.60 2.85 -9.14
N PRO A 15 4.23 3.61 -8.08
CA PRO A 15 4.05 5.05 -8.21
C PRO A 15 5.33 5.77 -8.65
N THR A 16 5.18 6.75 -9.53
CA THR A 16 6.20 7.74 -9.88
C THR A 16 5.94 9.05 -9.12
N GLU A 17 6.86 10.02 -9.22
CA GLU A 17 6.68 11.35 -8.63
C GLU A 17 5.39 12.03 -9.10
N GLU A 18 5.00 11.81 -10.36
CA GLU A 18 3.81 12.42 -10.97
C GLU A 18 2.52 11.69 -10.58
N THR A 19 2.57 10.38 -10.33
CA THR A 19 1.37 9.55 -10.13
C THR A 19 1.10 9.19 -8.67
N VAL A 20 1.94 9.63 -7.73
CA VAL A 20 1.79 9.29 -6.30
C VAL A 20 0.44 9.74 -5.72
N LEU A 21 -0.03 10.91 -6.13
CA LEU A 21 -1.33 11.44 -5.74
C LEU A 21 -2.47 10.54 -6.24
N ASP A 22 -2.39 10.10 -7.49
CA ASP A 22 -3.42 9.26 -8.11
C ASP A 22 -3.43 7.85 -7.51
N PHE A 23 -2.26 7.33 -7.13
CA PHE A 23 -2.14 6.09 -6.39
C PHE A 23 -2.94 6.13 -5.07
N TRP A 24 -2.74 7.17 -4.25
CA TRP A 24 -3.46 7.28 -2.98
C TRP A 24 -4.94 7.58 -3.16
N ARG A 25 -5.32 8.34 -4.19
CA ARG A 25 -6.73 8.51 -4.57
C ARG A 25 -7.38 7.18 -4.92
N MET A 26 -6.70 6.33 -5.69
CA MET A 26 -7.17 4.98 -6.02
C MET A 26 -7.33 4.12 -4.76
N VAL A 27 -6.31 4.06 -3.89
CA VAL A 27 -6.37 3.33 -2.59
C VAL A 27 -7.61 3.74 -1.80
N TRP A 28 -7.89 5.04 -1.77
CA TRP A 28 -9.04 5.58 -1.06
C TRP A 28 -10.37 5.26 -1.73
N GLN A 29 -10.52 5.53 -3.03
CA GLN A 29 -11.76 5.37 -3.78
C GLN A 29 -12.20 3.91 -3.85
N GLU A 30 -11.25 3.01 -4.10
CA GLU A 30 -11.48 1.58 -4.25
C GLU A 30 -11.63 0.87 -2.89
N ASN A 31 -11.49 1.61 -1.79
CA ASN A 31 -11.59 1.09 -0.43
C ASN A 31 -10.63 -0.08 -0.16
N CYS A 32 -9.39 0.08 -0.64
CA CYS A 32 -8.31 -0.86 -0.41
C CYS A 32 -7.90 -0.87 1.06
N SER A 33 -7.58 -2.06 1.57
CA SER A 33 -7.14 -2.29 2.95
C SER A 33 -5.73 -2.87 3.03
N ALA A 34 -5.14 -3.23 1.90
CA ALA A 34 -3.77 -3.73 1.82
C ALA A 34 -3.11 -3.30 0.51
N ILE A 35 -1.80 -3.05 0.59
CA ILE A 35 -0.90 -2.82 -0.53
C ILE A 35 0.20 -3.87 -0.42
N VAL A 36 0.46 -4.59 -1.51
CA VAL A 36 1.53 -5.59 -1.57
C VAL A 36 2.48 -5.17 -2.67
N MET A 37 3.70 -4.82 -2.27
CA MET A 37 4.78 -4.47 -3.20
C MET A 37 5.56 -5.74 -3.52
N LEU A 38 5.50 -6.15 -4.80
CA LEU A 38 6.16 -7.36 -5.25
C LEU A 38 7.57 -7.12 -5.80
N THR A 39 7.99 -5.87 -5.92
CA THR A 39 9.28 -5.48 -6.51
C THR A 39 10.14 -4.72 -5.52
N LYS A 40 11.45 -4.73 -5.73
CA LYS A 40 12.38 -3.98 -4.88
C LYS A 40 12.31 -2.50 -5.29
N THR A 41 12.36 -1.60 -4.32
CA THR A 41 12.40 -0.14 -4.55
C THR A 41 13.67 0.34 -5.27
N PHE A 42 14.68 -0.52 -5.46
CA PHE A 42 15.95 -0.19 -6.09
C PHE A 42 16.36 -1.25 -7.10
N ASP A 43 16.40 -0.88 -8.37
CA ASP A 43 17.26 -1.50 -9.38
C ASP A 43 18.25 -0.43 -9.89
N PHE A 44 19.51 -0.81 -10.06
CA PHE A 44 20.70 0.07 -10.09
C PHE A 44 20.76 1.06 -11.28
N THR A 45 19.75 1.11 -12.14
CA THR A 45 19.76 1.92 -13.37
C THR A 45 18.47 2.70 -13.64
N LYS A 46 17.39 2.51 -12.87
CA LYS A 46 16.11 3.23 -13.08
C LYS A 46 15.30 3.28 -11.78
N VAL A 47 14.85 4.47 -11.38
CA VAL A 47 13.92 4.62 -10.24
C VAL A 47 12.54 4.11 -10.70
N MET A 48 12.22 2.86 -10.35
CA MET A 48 10.97 2.19 -10.78
C MET A 48 9.78 2.53 -9.89
N CYS A 49 10.01 2.80 -8.61
CA CYS A 49 8.99 3.18 -7.64
C CYS A 49 9.55 4.22 -6.68
N VAL A 50 8.91 5.39 -6.60
CA VAL A 50 9.26 6.38 -5.58
C VAL A 50 8.73 5.94 -4.22
N GLN A 51 9.33 6.45 -3.16
CA GLN A 51 8.74 6.33 -1.84
C GLN A 51 7.46 7.18 -1.82
N TYR A 52 6.31 6.53 -1.67
CA TYR A 52 4.99 7.17 -1.67
C TYR A 52 4.38 7.28 -0.28
N TRP A 53 5.17 7.07 0.78
CA TRP A 53 4.71 7.09 2.17
C TRP A 53 5.67 7.90 3.05
N PRO A 54 5.22 8.39 4.22
CA PRO A 54 6.06 9.18 5.10
C PRO A 54 7.34 8.43 5.51
N PRO A 55 8.51 9.10 5.51
CA PRO A 55 9.80 8.44 5.75
C PRO A 55 9.98 7.97 7.20
N ASN A 56 9.16 8.44 8.15
CA ASN A 56 9.15 7.98 9.52
C ASN A 56 7.78 8.25 10.18
N ARG A 57 7.57 7.72 11.39
CA ARG A 57 6.30 7.78 12.13
C ARG A 57 5.92 9.18 12.63
N GLU A 58 6.88 10.10 12.69
CA GLU A 58 6.67 11.47 13.18
C GLU A 58 6.22 12.41 12.07
N LYS A 59 6.22 11.94 10.82
CA LYS A 59 5.87 12.72 9.65
C LYS A 59 4.52 12.31 9.09
N GLU A 60 3.86 13.32 8.53
CA GLU A 60 2.64 13.21 7.78
C GLU A 60 2.92 13.64 6.34
N GLU A 61 2.35 12.90 5.38
CA GLU A 61 2.34 13.30 3.98
C GLU A 61 0.92 13.56 3.52
N ILE A 62 0.77 14.62 2.74
CA ILE A 62 -0.52 15.11 2.27
C ILE A 62 -0.56 15.00 0.75
N TYR A 63 -1.54 14.22 0.27
CA TYR A 63 -1.79 13.97 -1.14
C TYR A 63 -3.19 14.48 -1.48
N GLY A 64 -3.27 15.75 -1.86
CA GLY A 64 -4.55 16.43 -2.08
C GLY A 64 -5.31 16.61 -0.76
N ASP A 65 -6.44 15.93 -0.61
CA ASP A 65 -7.24 15.92 0.62
C ASP A 65 -7.05 14.65 1.48
N ILE A 66 -6.13 13.78 1.07
CA ILE A 66 -5.79 12.54 1.77
C ILE A 66 -4.50 12.76 2.55
N HIS A 67 -4.60 12.55 3.85
CA HIS A 67 -3.52 12.65 4.81
C HIS A 67 -3.09 11.25 5.24
N ILE A 68 -1.78 11.03 5.33
CA ILE A 68 -1.20 9.71 5.54
C ILE A 68 -0.15 9.78 6.64
N THR A 69 -0.29 8.90 7.62
CA THR A 69 0.68 8.73 8.72
C THR A 69 1.04 7.25 8.88
N VAL A 70 2.24 6.98 9.39
CA VAL A 70 2.69 5.61 9.71
C VAL A 70 2.38 5.32 11.18
N GLN A 71 1.53 4.33 11.46
CA GLN A 71 1.19 3.92 12.83
C GLN A 71 2.20 2.92 13.38
N SER A 72 2.52 1.90 12.59
CA SER A 72 3.51 0.90 12.94
C SER A 72 4.33 0.48 11.73
N GLU A 73 5.50 -0.03 12.04
CA GLU A 73 6.46 -0.59 11.09
C GLU A 73 7.13 -1.77 11.79
N GLU A 74 7.10 -2.92 11.13
CA GLU A 74 7.68 -4.17 11.60
C GLU A 74 8.60 -4.71 10.51
N GLU A 75 9.85 -4.94 10.89
CA GLU A 75 10.85 -5.57 10.05
C GLU A 75 11.02 -7.02 10.49
N LEU A 76 10.68 -7.94 9.58
CA LEU A 76 10.87 -9.37 9.71
C LEU A 76 11.94 -9.81 8.72
N ALA A 77 12.50 -11.02 8.90
CA ALA A 77 13.63 -11.51 8.10
C ALA A 77 13.47 -11.37 6.57
N ASN A 78 12.23 -11.47 6.06
CA ASN A 78 11.93 -11.39 4.63
C ASN A 78 10.85 -10.36 4.27
N PHE A 79 10.36 -9.59 5.26
CA PHE A 79 9.23 -8.68 5.10
C PHE A 79 9.44 -7.36 5.82
N HIS A 80 9.07 -6.27 5.15
CA HIS A 80 8.82 -5.00 5.83
C HIS A 80 7.33 -4.72 5.78
N ILE A 81 6.70 -4.68 6.94
CA ILE A 81 5.27 -4.44 7.11
C ILE A 81 5.09 -3.03 7.66
N ARG A 82 4.29 -2.21 6.98
CA ARG A 82 3.91 -0.87 7.47
C ARG A 82 2.40 -0.77 7.57
N THR A 83 1.93 -0.24 8.69
CA THR A 83 0.51 0.07 8.89
C THR A 83 0.31 1.56 8.76
N PHE A 84 -0.38 1.96 7.70
CA PHE A 84 -0.71 3.35 7.43
C PHE A 84 -2.09 3.71 7.97
N ARG A 85 -2.21 4.92 8.50
CA ARG A 85 -3.48 5.56 8.78
C ARG A 85 -3.76 6.62 7.73
N LEU A 86 -4.82 6.41 6.95
CA LEU A 86 -5.30 7.38 5.97
C LEU A 86 -6.52 8.10 6.54
N PHE A 87 -6.58 9.41 6.38
CA PHE A 87 -7.78 10.18 6.63
C PHE A 87 -7.99 11.27 5.60
N LYS A 88 -9.26 11.56 5.31
CA LYS A 88 -9.65 12.61 4.37
C LYS A 88 -10.23 13.79 5.13
N VAL A 89 -9.69 14.98 4.88
CA VAL A 89 -10.16 16.23 5.49
C VAL A 89 -11.15 16.88 4.53
N ASN A 90 -12.41 16.97 4.93
CA ASN A 90 -13.43 17.75 4.21
C ASN A 90 -14.02 18.77 5.18
N LYS A 91 -13.94 20.07 4.87
CA LYS A 91 -14.60 21.16 5.63
C LYS A 91 -14.56 20.92 7.15
N ASP A 92 -13.34 20.78 7.69
CA ASP A 92 -13.06 20.60 9.13
C ASP A 92 -13.51 19.28 9.79
N THR A 93 -13.92 18.27 9.01
CA THR A 93 -14.30 16.95 9.56
C THR A 93 -13.45 15.81 8.99
N VAL A 94 -12.85 15.01 9.88
CA VAL A 94 -12.17 13.75 9.52
C VAL A 94 -13.21 12.73 9.06
N SER A 95 -13.23 12.44 7.77
CA SER A 95 -14.37 11.75 7.16
C SER A 95 -14.34 10.22 7.34
N LYS A 96 -13.16 9.59 7.21
CA LYS A 96 -12.96 8.14 7.40
C LYS A 96 -11.52 7.88 7.81
N ILE A 97 -11.28 6.84 8.60
CA ILE A 97 -9.94 6.35 8.94
C ILE A 97 -9.78 5.00 8.27
N LYS A 98 -8.68 4.79 7.55
CA LYS A 98 -8.36 3.49 6.95
C LYS A 98 -6.99 3.04 7.39
N GLU A 99 -6.95 1.78 7.80
CA GLU A 99 -5.72 1.06 8.05
C GLU A 99 -5.31 0.33 6.77
N VAL A 100 -4.10 0.60 6.28
CA VAL A 100 -3.58 -0.04 5.07
C VAL A 100 -2.24 -0.68 5.37
N HIS A 101 -2.16 -1.99 5.15
CA HIS A 101 -0.92 -2.74 5.38
C HIS A 101 -0.11 -2.80 4.09
N CYS A 102 1.06 -2.16 4.09
CA CYS A 102 2.04 -2.25 3.02
C CYS A 102 3.09 -3.31 3.35
N ASN A 103 3.27 -4.25 2.43
CA ASN A 103 4.20 -5.36 2.60
C ASN A 103 5.19 -5.38 1.44
N ILE A 104 6.47 -5.32 1.75
CA ILE A 104 7.57 -5.46 0.79
C ILE A 104 8.23 -6.81 1.08
N THR A 105 8.31 -7.69 0.08
CA THR A 105 8.97 -8.99 0.23
C THR A 105 10.10 -9.17 -0.77
N HIS A 106 11.22 -9.71 -0.29
CA HIS A 106 12.42 -9.97 -1.10
C HIS A 106 12.49 -11.39 -1.67
N ASN A 107 11.57 -12.30 -1.28
CA ASN A 107 11.61 -13.71 -1.64
C ASN A 107 10.38 -14.12 -2.48
N SER A 108 10.59 -14.74 -3.64
CA SER A 108 9.54 -15.14 -4.59
C SER A 108 8.64 -16.27 -4.09
N VAL A 109 9.11 -17.14 -3.19
CA VAL A 109 8.35 -18.30 -2.68
C VAL A 109 7.37 -17.90 -1.58
N GLU A 110 7.76 -16.98 -0.71
CA GLU A 110 6.93 -16.51 0.39
C GLU A 110 5.81 -15.56 -0.08
N LYS A 111 5.95 -14.97 -1.28
CA LYS A 111 4.88 -14.22 -1.94
C LYS A 111 3.59 -15.04 -1.95
N ALA A 112 3.61 -16.30 -2.39
CA ALA A 112 2.38 -17.09 -2.55
C ALA A 112 1.63 -17.35 -1.23
N THR A 113 2.35 -17.66 -0.15
CA THR A 113 1.78 -17.87 1.18
C THR A 113 1.24 -16.58 1.78
N PHE A 114 1.99 -15.49 1.60
CA PHE A 114 1.58 -14.16 2.03
C PHE A 114 0.36 -13.66 1.26
N PHE A 115 0.38 -13.81 -0.07
CA PHE A 115 -0.75 -13.60 -0.96
C PHE A 115 -1.98 -14.30 -0.40
N ARG A 116 -1.88 -15.59 -0.09
CA ARG A 116 -2.99 -16.36 0.46
C ARG A 116 -3.51 -15.80 1.80
N ASN A 117 -2.63 -15.38 2.70
CA ASN A 117 -3.03 -14.77 3.97
C ASN A 117 -3.74 -13.41 3.75
N VAL A 118 -3.20 -12.57 2.87
CA VAL A 118 -3.78 -11.27 2.51
C VAL A 118 -5.12 -11.43 1.78
N THR A 119 -5.21 -12.39 0.85
CA THR A 119 -6.45 -12.70 0.10
C THR A 119 -7.60 -13.14 1.02
N THR A 120 -7.29 -13.67 2.21
CA THR A 120 -8.28 -14.19 3.16
C THR A 120 -8.75 -13.11 4.14
N ASN A 121 -7.86 -12.18 4.52
CA ASN A 121 -8.13 -11.22 5.59
C ASN A 121 -8.54 -9.81 5.12
N TYR A 122 -8.24 -9.45 3.87
CA TYR A 122 -8.49 -8.09 3.35
C TYR A 122 -9.63 -8.05 2.33
N ARG A 123 -10.43 -6.97 2.37
CA ARG A 123 -11.57 -6.80 1.46
C ARG A 123 -11.13 -6.50 0.02
N LYS A 124 -10.08 -5.70 -0.15
CA LYS A 124 -9.50 -5.35 -1.45
C LYS A 124 -8.02 -5.02 -1.31
N THR A 125 -7.20 -5.58 -2.19
CA THR A 125 -5.74 -5.53 -2.11
C THR A 125 -5.15 -4.99 -3.40
N ILE A 126 -4.23 -4.03 -3.29
CA ILE A 126 -3.44 -3.55 -4.42
C ILE A 126 -2.15 -4.37 -4.53
N LEU A 127 -1.85 -4.83 -5.74
CA LEU A 127 -0.63 -5.53 -6.10
C LEU A 127 0.20 -4.60 -6.97
N VAL A 128 1.34 -4.17 -6.45
CA VAL A 128 2.26 -3.28 -7.15
C VAL A 128 3.30 -4.15 -7.85
N LEU A 129 3.29 -4.12 -9.18
CA LEU A 129 4.21 -4.79 -10.09
C LEU A 129 5.18 -3.77 -10.72
N GLU A 130 6.31 -4.22 -11.24
CA GLU A 130 7.10 -3.50 -12.24
C GLU A 130 6.73 -3.99 -13.64
#